data_AF-A0A443VM17-F1
#
_entry.id   AF-A0A443VM17-F1
#
_cell.length_a   1.000
_cell.length_b   1.000
_cell.length_c   1.000
_cell.angle_alpha   90.00
_cell.angle_beta   90.00
_cell.angle_gamma   90.00
#
_symmetry.space_group_name_H-M   'P 1'
#
loop_
_entity.id
_entity.type
_entity.pdbx_description
1 polymer ?
#
loop_
_entity_poly.entity_id
_entity_poly.type
_entity_poly.pdbx_seq_one_letter_code
_entity_poly.pdbx_strand_id
1 'polypeptide(L)'
;MKYQIAKLYRGDYFQGYAIAVDGQLLDKQVSTIISTEPGSIPTATVVFNLDSDHAENQIIINLDRDALIQINGSPADSTVEAIKKAAAEGAKRGYREAANAFVGRK
;
A
#
# COMPACT_ATOMS: atom_id res chain seq x y z
N MET A 1 -6.99 -5.18 0.97
CA MET A 1 -6.00 -6.06 1.62
C MET A 1 -6.50 -6.39 3.01
N LYS A 2 -7.03 -7.60 3.21
CA LYS A 2 -7.54 -8.04 4.52
C LYS A 2 -6.65 -9.20 4.96
N TYR A 3 -5.80 -8.97 5.94
CA TYR A 3 -5.08 -10.06 6.58
C TYR A 3 -6.11 -10.98 7.26
N GLN A 4 -5.84 -12.27 7.22
CA GLN A 4 -6.71 -13.30 7.78
C GLN A 4 -5.87 -14.18 8.70
N ILE A 5 -6.49 -14.63 9.79
CA ILE A 5 -5.92 -15.71 10.59
C ILE A 5 -6.31 -17.02 9.91
N ALA A 6 -5.33 -17.75 9.40
CA ALA A 6 -5.52 -19.08 8.82
C ALA A 6 -5.40 -20.15 9.90
N LYS A 7 -6.24 -21.19 9.85
CA LYS A 7 -6.09 -22.40 10.65
C LYS A 7 -5.17 -23.38 9.91
N LEU A 8 -4.16 -23.88 10.60
CA LEU A 8 -3.23 -24.87 10.09
C LEU A 8 -3.66 -26.27 10.54
N TYR A 9 -3.71 -27.19 9.58
CA TYR A 9 -4.05 -28.59 9.80
C TYR A 9 -2.98 -29.49 9.18
N ARG A 10 -2.74 -30.64 9.82
CA ARG A 10 -1.95 -31.75 9.26
C ARG A 10 -2.86 -32.96 9.16
N GLY A 11 -3.40 -33.22 7.96
CA GLY A 11 -4.57 -34.08 7.81
C GLY A 11 -5.75 -33.46 8.56
N ASP A 12 -6.40 -34.23 9.43
CA ASP A 12 -7.53 -33.75 10.24
C ASP A 12 -7.11 -33.11 11.58
N TYR A 13 -5.82 -33.10 11.90
CA TYR A 13 -5.31 -32.59 13.18
C TYR A 13 -5.03 -31.10 13.11
N PHE A 14 -5.70 -30.32 13.95
CA PHE A 14 -5.40 -28.91 14.15
C PHE A 14 -3.98 -28.74 14.72
N GLN A 15 -3.14 -28.00 14.00
CA GLN A 15 -1.76 -27.71 14.39
C GLN A 15 -1.60 -26.27 14.89
N GLY A 16 -2.49 -25.36 14.51
CA GLY A 16 -2.41 -23.99 14.96
C GLY A 16 -3.00 -22.94 14.06
N TYR A 17 -2.49 -21.72 14.17
CA TYR A 17 -2.89 -20.55 13.43
C TYR A 17 -1.70 -19.98 12.67
N ALA A 18 -1.98 -19.17 11.65
CA ALA A 18 -0.99 -18.44 10.88
C ALA A 18 -1.60 -17.17 10.29
N ILE A 19 -0.75 -16.32 9.68
CA ILE A 19 -1.23 -15.12 8.98
C ILE A 19 -1.26 -15.41 7.49
N ALA A 20 -2.42 -15.17 6.88
CA ALA A 20 -2.63 -15.27 5.45
C ALA A 20 -3.04 -13.91 4.86
N VAL A 21 -2.63 -13.67 3.62
CA VAL A 21 -3.07 -12.55 2.79
C VAL A 21 -3.68 -13.12 1.52
N ASP A 22 -4.89 -12.68 1.20
CA ASP A 22 -5.64 -13.14 0.03
C ASP A 22 -5.77 -14.68 -0.08
N GLY A 23 -5.96 -15.32 1.08
CA GLY A 23 -6.13 -16.77 1.21
C GLY A 23 -4.82 -17.57 1.13
N GLN A 24 -3.68 -16.92 0.93
CA GLN A 24 -2.36 -17.55 0.89
C GLN A 24 -1.60 -17.29 2.18
N LEU A 25 -0.97 -18.33 2.72
CA LEU A 25 -0.08 -18.21 3.86
C LEU A 25 1.06 -17.25 3.51
N LEU A 26 1.41 -16.34 4.42
CA LEU A 26 2.58 -15.48 4.22
C LEU A 26 3.84 -16.35 4.14
N ASP A 27 4.63 -16.11 3.10
CA ASP A 27 5.90 -16.83 2.90
C ASP A 27 6.88 -16.56 4.04
N LYS A 28 7.84 -17.47 4.21
CA LYS A 28 8.90 -17.41 5.23
C LYS A 28 8.42 -17.48 6.67
N GLN A 29 7.15 -17.80 6.91
CA GLN A 29 6.69 -18.19 8.24
C GLN A 29 7.36 -19.52 8.64
N VAL A 30 8.24 -19.47 9.64
CA VAL A 30 9.03 -20.64 10.08
C VAL A 30 8.54 -21.23 11.39
N SER A 31 7.82 -20.45 12.21
CA SER A 31 7.23 -20.95 13.45
C SER A 31 5.98 -20.17 13.83
N THR A 32 5.05 -20.84 14.51
CA THR A 32 3.94 -20.19 15.19
C THR A 32 3.69 -20.85 16.53
N ILE A 33 3.73 -20.04 17.58
CA ILE A 33 3.41 -20.44 18.95
C ILE A 33 2.05 -19.85 19.30
N ILE A 34 1.17 -20.68 19.85
CA ILE A 34 -0.20 -20.27 20.18
C ILE A 34 -0.40 -20.50 21.66
N SER A 35 -0.84 -19.44 22.35
CA SER A 35 -1.25 -19.54 23.75
C SER A 35 -2.77 -19.49 23.82
N THR A 36 -3.35 -20.54 24.39
CA THR A 36 -4.79 -20.67 24.64
C THR A 36 -5.05 -21.01 26.10
N GLU A 37 -4.47 -20.24 27.01
CA GLU A 37 -4.71 -20.41 28.45
C GLU A 37 -6.21 -20.20 28.79
N PRO A 38 -6.81 -21.08 29.60
CA PRO A 38 -8.21 -20.91 30.02
C PRO A 38 -8.43 -19.57 30.72
N GLY A 39 -9.42 -18.81 30.26
CA GLY A 39 -9.75 -17.49 30.82
C GLY A 39 -8.94 -16.32 30.24
N SER A 40 -7.97 -16.59 29.36
CA SER A 40 -7.17 -15.58 28.66
C SER A 40 -7.63 -15.40 27.21
N ILE A 41 -7.35 -14.23 26.62
CA ILE A 41 -7.52 -14.02 25.17
C ILE A 41 -6.47 -14.86 24.44
N PRO A 42 -6.85 -15.70 23.46
CA PRO A 42 -5.87 -16.45 22.67
C PRO A 42 -4.89 -15.53 21.94
N THR A 43 -3.61 -15.87 21.99
CA THR A 43 -2.56 -15.13 21.28
C THR A 43 -1.78 -16.06 20.34
N ALA A 44 -1.24 -15.48 19.26
CA ALA A 44 -0.36 -16.16 18.34
C ALA A 44 0.92 -15.33 18.14
N THR A 45 2.06 -15.95 18.36
CA THR A 45 3.38 -15.39 18.07
C THR A 45 3.91 -16.09 16.82
N VAL A 46 4.13 -15.30 15.76
CA VAL A 46 4.60 -15.81 14.47
C VAL A 46 6.04 -15.37 14.26
N VAL A 47 6.91 -16.30 13.88
CA VAL A 47 8.31 -16.02 13.53
C VAL A 47 8.48 -16.17 12.03
N PHE A 48 9.03 -15.12 11.41
CA PHE A 48 9.40 -15.10 10.00
C PHE A 48 10.91 -15.15 9.86
N ASN A 49 11.40 -15.89 8.86
CA ASN A 49 12.80 -15.84 8.45
C ASN A 49 12.96 -14.82 7.32
N LEU A 50 13.36 -13.60 7.66
CA LEU A 50 13.56 -12.54 6.68
C LEU A 50 14.93 -12.73 6.01
N ASP A 51 14.99 -12.61 4.68
CA ASP A 51 16.23 -12.57 3.92
C ASP A 51 16.60 -11.12 3.53
N SER A 52 17.73 -10.95 2.84
CA SER A 52 18.23 -9.64 2.42
C SER A 52 17.24 -8.87 1.56
N ASP A 53 16.45 -9.55 0.72
CA ASP A 53 15.45 -8.90 -0.12
C ASP A 53 14.32 -8.29 0.73
N HIS A 54 13.95 -8.94 1.83
CA HIS A 54 12.97 -8.44 2.79
C HIS A 54 13.53 -7.36 3.71
N ALA A 55 14.82 -7.39 4.02
CA ALA A 55 15.49 -6.37 4.83
C ALA A 55 15.71 -5.07 4.04
N GLU A 56 16.08 -5.18 2.77
CA GLU A 56 16.47 -4.04 1.93
C GLU A 56 15.28 -3.43 1.17
N ASN A 57 14.20 -4.18 0.91
CA ASN A 57 12.99 -3.68 0.24
C ASN A 57 11.77 -3.63 1.16
N GLN A 58 11.96 -3.14 2.39
CA GLN A 58 10.86 -3.00 3.35
C GLN A 58 9.84 -1.95 2.89
N ILE A 59 8.59 -2.37 2.70
CA ILE A 59 7.48 -1.44 2.50
C ILE A 59 7.18 -0.78 3.84
N ILE A 60 7.50 0.51 3.96
CA ILE A 60 7.18 1.30 5.14
C ILE A 60 5.72 1.74 5.05
N ILE A 61 4.87 1.18 5.92
CA ILE A 61 3.48 1.60 6.05
C ILE A 61 3.42 2.60 7.21
N ASN A 62 3.34 3.89 6.88
CA ASN A 62 3.12 4.93 7.88
C ASN A 62 1.66 4.90 8.33
N LEU A 63 1.44 4.66 9.63
CA LEU A 63 0.10 4.55 10.23
C LEU A 63 -0.42 5.89 10.78
N ASP A 64 0.41 6.94 10.78
CA ASP A 64 -0.07 8.29 11.00
C ASP A 64 -0.90 8.72 9.79
N ARG A 65 -2.20 8.82 10.04
CA ARG A 65 -3.22 9.09 9.02
C ARG A 65 -2.91 10.41 8.30
N ASP A 66 -2.90 10.29 6.98
CA ASP A 66 -2.95 11.31 5.91
C ASP A 66 -1.78 11.27 4.92
N ALA A 67 -0.80 10.38 5.10
CA ALA A 67 0.16 10.10 4.03
C ALA A 67 -0.42 9.03 3.09
N LEU A 68 -0.81 9.46 1.88
CA LEU A 68 -1.04 8.58 0.73
C LEU A 68 0.03 7.48 0.72
N ILE A 69 -0.40 6.21 0.67
CA ILE A 69 0.48 5.08 0.39
C ILE A 69 1.16 5.38 -0.95
N GLN A 70 2.43 5.78 -0.93
CA GLN A 70 3.22 5.96 -2.14
C GLN A 70 3.59 4.58 -2.67
N ILE A 71 2.67 3.98 -3.42
CA ILE A 71 3.03 2.92 -4.34
C ILE A 71 3.86 3.62 -5.42
N ASN A 72 5.14 3.24 -5.54
CA ASN A 72 6.07 3.73 -6.56
C ASN A 72 5.34 3.93 -7.90
N GLY A 73 5.06 5.19 -8.27
CA GLY A 73 4.45 5.56 -9.54
C GLY A 73 3.27 6.54 -9.50
N SER A 74 2.69 6.89 -8.35
CA SER A 74 1.64 7.92 -8.31
C SER A 74 2.26 9.32 -8.16
N PRO A 75 2.00 10.29 -9.05
CA PRO A 75 2.48 11.66 -8.86
C PRO A 75 1.92 12.19 -7.54
N ALA A 76 2.78 12.71 -6.67
CA ALA A 76 2.34 13.40 -5.47
C ALA A 76 1.30 14.46 -5.84
N ASP A 77 0.27 14.65 -5.01
CA ASP A 77 -0.86 15.54 -5.27
C ASP A 77 -0.42 16.97 -5.67
N SER A 78 0.71 17.43 -5.11
CA SER A 78 1.37 18.69 -5.48
C SER A 78 1.85 18.75 -6.94
N THR A 79 2.28 17.63 -7.50
CA THR A 79 2.69 17.51 -8.91
C THR A 79 1.46 17.56 -9.83
N VAL A 80 0.36 16.92 -9.43
CA VAL A 80 -0.90 16.96 -10.18
C VAL A 80 -1.45 18.39 -10.22
N GLU A 81 -1.44 19.10 -9.10
CA GLU A 81 -1.89 20.49 -9.03
C GLU A 81 -0.97 21.44 -9.84
N ALA A 82 0.35 21.20 -9.83
CA ALA A 82 1.27 21.95 -10.68
C ALA A 82 1.00 21.73 -12.18
N ILE A 83 0.68 20.50 -12.60
CA ILE A 83 0.33 20.17 -13.99
C ILE A 83 -0.99 20.84 -14.38
N LYS A 84 -2.03 20.76 -13.53
CA LYS A 84 -3.33 21.42 -13.77
C LYS A 84 -3.16 22.93 -13.93
N LYS A 85 -2.36 23.55 -13.07
CA LYS A 85 -2.05 24.99 -13.13
C LYS A 85 -1.32 25.36 -14.43
N ALA A 86 -0.28 24.61 -14.79
CA ALA A 86 0.46 24.84 -16.03
C ALA A 86 -0.42 24.69 -17.28
N ALA A 87 -1.32 23.70 -17.30
CA ALA A 87 -2.27 23.49 -18.39
C ALA A 87 -3.27 24.66 -18.51
N ALA A 88 -3.81 25.14 -17.39
CA ALA A 88 -4.73 26.29 -17.37
C ALA A 88 -4.06 27.59 -17.83
N GLU A 89 -2.82 27.84 -17.41
CA GLU A 89 -2.04 29.01 -17.83
C GLU A 89 -1.71 28.95 -19.33
N GLY A 90 -1.32 27.77 -19.83
CA GLY A 90 -1.08 27.53 -21.26
C GLY A 90 -2.33 27.80 -22.11
N ALA A 91 -3.50 27.28 -21.69
CA ALA A 91 -4.76 27.50 -22.38
C ALA A 91 -5.15 28.98 -22.43
N LYS A 92 -5.01 29.69 -21.30
CA LYS A 92 -5.30 31.14 -21.23
C LYS A 92 -4.37 31.96 -22.12
N ARG A 93 -3.09 31.60 -22.17
CA ARG A 93 -2.11 32.24 -23.04
C ARG A 93 -2.44 32.01 -24.52
N GLY A 94 -2.74 30.77 -24.91
CA GLY A 94 -3.14 30.43 -26.27
C GLY A 94 -4.40 31.17 -26.73
N TYR A 95 -5.41 31.27 -25.86
CA TYR A 95 -6.61 32.08 -26.13
C TYR A 95 -6.28 33.55 -26.38
N ARG A 96 -5.41 34.13 -25.56
CA ARG A 96 -5.02 35.54 -25.69
C ARG A 96 -4.23 35.81 -26.98
N GLU A 97 -3.31 34.90 -27.33
CA GLU A 97 -2.54 34.99 -28.58
C GLU A 97 -3.45 34.85 -29.81
N ALA A 98 -4.39 33.91 -29.80
CA ALA A 98 -5.37 33.74 -30.88
C ALA A 98 -6.32 34.95 -31.02
N ALA A 99 -6.82 35.49 -29.91
CA ALA A 99 -7.67 36.67 -29.90
C ALA A 99 -6.93 37.90 -30.44
N ASN A 100 -5.68 38.12 -30.03
CA ASN A 100 -4.87 39.23 -30.54
C ASN A 100 -4.57 39.09 -32.04
N ALA A 101 -4.29 37.88 -32.51
CA ALA A 101 -4.09 37.62 -33.94
C ALA A 101 -5.37 37.86 -34.78
N PHE A 102 -6.55 37.63 -34.21
CA PHE A 102 -7.83 37.93 -34.86
C PHE A 102 -8.13 39.43 -34.92
N VAL A 103 -7.87 40.15 -33.83
CA VAL A 103 -8.13 41.61 -33.73
C VAL A 103 -7.13 42.42 -34.56
N GLY A 104 -5.86 41.99 -34.66
CA GLY A 104 -4.82 42.65 -35.46
C GLY A 104 -4.90 42.40 -36.97
N ARG A 105 -5.92 41.69 -37.46
CA ARG A 105 -6.14 41.39 -38.89
C ARG A 105 -7.21 42.29 -39.55
N LYS A 106 -7.61 43.40 -38.91
CA LYS A 106 -8.44 44.44 -39.52
C LYS A 106 -7.61 45.58 -40.09
#